data_AF-A0A519D5G8-F1
#
_entry.id   AF-A0A519D5G8-F1
#
_cell.length_a   1.000
_cell.length_b   1.000
_cell.length_c   1.000
_cell.angle_alpha   90.00
_cell.angle_beta   90.00
_cell.angle_gamma   90.00
#
_symmetry.space_group_name_H-M   'P 1'
#
loop_
_entity.id
_entity.type
_entity.pdbx_description
1 polymer ?
#
loop_
_entity_poly.entity_id
_entity_poly.type
_entity_poly.pdbx_seq_one_letter_code
_entity_poly.pdbx_strand_id
1 'polypeptide(L)'
;MPAQDLADFAEYWNLSMFDDSGITRVPGGLVDEGGVDYGKYLIPWCKGNSVSVDQTTLRHPRDLVSMLVENYRSDIYRCDSSPRKRLDHTCGVTFDDLVRMFGKPLGRGGRRGVGGLSFDWVRLERILGQMLVFGDIAIFSNSNTLHPRQNNIAEAIRTRGSLANSWDEMDICRALEKRRDTLGHIRLSRKKGWELYIRDHYGAPSGIDGLIPGNMVGLAPAGRSSTMPYPLHLVYAETMARAMSRDGNVWGKNQSLIRSEISDAVIDGNGSSLPLDDFYIIHSRNGASHMADHTLQRSIGDLASARYQLEEVPNSNPRSWVVKIDPDLIRWRENRRERDRERDAQ
;
A
#
# COMPACT_ATOMS: atom_id res chain seq x y z
N MET A 1 -15.37 0.78 5.22
CA MET A 1 -14.07 1.31 5.70
C MET A 1 -12.96 1.04 4.69
N PRO A 2 -12.51 -0.20 4.38
CA PRO A 2 -11.32 -0.37 3.52
C PRO A 2 -11.50 0.04 2.06
N ALA A 3 -12.69 -0.14 1.47
CA ALA A 3 -12.97 0.34 0.11
C ALA A 3 -12.91 1.87 0.02
N GLN A 4 -13.36 2.55 1.07
CA GLN A 4 -13.21 4.00 1.21
C GLN A 4 -11.73 4.37 1.38
N ASP A 5 -11.00 3.64 2.23
CA ASP A 5 -9.57 3.87 2.44
C ASP A 5 -8.76 3.69 1.13
N LEU A 6 -9.16 2.78 0.23
CA LEU A 6 -8.58 2.65 -1.11
C LEU A 6 -8.95 3.80 -2.06
N ALA A 7 -10.18 4.30 -1.99
CA ALA A 7 -10.59 5.47 -2.77
C ALA A 7 -9.80 6.72 -2.32
N ASP A 8 -9.68 6.90 -1.00
CA ASP A 8 -8.86 7.96 -0.39
C ASP A 8 -7.40 7.82 -0.82
N PHE A 9 -6.85 6.60 -0.82
CA PHE A 9 -5.50 6.36 -1.33
C PHE A 9 -5.35 6.83 -2.77
N ALA A 10 -6.24 6.43 -3.68
CA ALA A 10 -6.13 6.78 -5.09
C ALA A 10 -6.16 8.31 -5.31
N GLU A 11 -6.95 9.02 -4.51
CA GLU A 11 -7.03 10.48 -4.55
C GLU A 11 -5.79 11.14 -3.94
N TYR A 12 -5.43 10.78 -2.71
CA TYR A 12 -4.22 11.28 -2.03
C TYR A 12 -2.96 11.02 -2.84
N TRP A 13 -2.89 9.86 -3.49
CA TRP A 13 -1.82 9.50 -4.40
C TRP A 13 -1.75 10.46 -5.59
N ASN A 14 -2.87 10.73 -6.26
CA ASN A 14 -2.88 11.69 -7.37
C ASN A 14 -2.51 13.11 -6.91
N LEU A 15 -3.07 13.58 -5.78
CA LEU A 15 -2.77 14.90 -5.20
C LEU A 15 -1.30 15.05 -4.78
N SER A 16 -0.63 13.94 -4.45
CA SER A 16 0.76 13.96 -3.99
C SER A 16 1.75 13.79 -5.14
N MET A 17 1.48 12.87 -6.07
CA MET A 17 2.43 12.48 -7.12
C MET A 17 2.49 13.46 -8.29
N PHE A 18 1.46 14.27 -8.47
CA PHE A 18 1.34 15.20 -9.59
C PHE A 18 1.13 16.63 -9.09
N ASP A 19 1.60 17.61 -9.86
CA ASP A 19 1.28 19.02 -9.63
C ASP A 19 -0.08 19.40 -10.25
N ASP A 20 -0.48 20.66 -10.09
CA ASP A 20 -1.75 21.18 -10.62
C ASP A 20 -1.82 21.14 -12.16
N SER A 21 -0.68 21.00 -12.84
CA SER A 21 -0.59 20.83 -14.29
C SER A 21 -0.64 19.35 -14.72
N GLY A 22 -0.71 18.42 -13.76
CA GLY A 22 -0.69 16.98 -14.00
C GLY A 22 0.71 16.42 -14.30
N ILE A 23 1.77 17.21 -14.08
CA ILE A 23 3.16 16.78 -14.25
C ILE A 23 3.62 16.08 -12.97
N THR A 24 4.35 14.98 -13.12
CA THR A 24 4.91 14.24 -11.99
C THR A 24 5.91 15.09 -11.21
N ARG A 25 5.81 15.07 -9.88
CA ARG A 25 6.73 15.76 -8.95
C ARG A 25 8.18 15.26 -9.09
N VAL A 26 9.12 16.04 -8.56
CA VAL A 26 10.55 15.75 -8.66
C VAL A 26 10.95 14.62 -7.69
N PRO A 27 11.56 13.52 -8.16
CA PRO A 27 11.98 12.43 -7.30
C PRO A 27 13.15 12.84 -6.39
N GLY A 28 13.10 12.41 -5.14
CA GLY A 28 14.02 12.75 -4.07
C GLY A 28 13.96 14.21 -3.62
N GLY A 29 13.17 15.07 -4.27
CA GLY A 29 13.12 16.51 -4.02
C GLY A 29 12.48 16.88 -2.68
N LEU A 30 12.84 18.04 -2.15
CA LEU A 30 12.10 18.68 -1.05
C LEU A 30 10.81 19.32 -1.57
N VAL A 31 9.84 19.57 -0.69
CA VAL A 31 8.55 20.20 -1.06
C VAL A 31 8.77 21.54 -1.77
N ASP A 32 9.66 22.37 -1.24
CA ASP A 32 10.01 23.69 -1.80
C ASP A 32 10.74 23.61 -3.15
N GLU A 33 11.26 22.43 -3.50
CA GLU A 33 11.95 22.13 -4.77
C GLU A 33 11.01 21.43 -5.78
N GLY A 34 9.71 21.35 -5.50
CA GLY A 34 8.75 20.63 -6.34
C GLY A 34 8.71 19.13 -6.11
N GLY A 35 9.27 18.65 -5.00
CA GLY A 35 9.12 17.28 -4.50
C GLY A 35 7.72 17.01 -3.93
N VAL A 36 7.53 15.76 -3.48
CA VAL A 36 6.24 15.30 -2.94
C VAL A 36 6.11 15.69 -1.47
N ASP A 37 5.00 16.34 -1.11
CA ASP A 37 4.60 16.54 0.28
C ASP A 37 3.90 15.28 0.83
N TYR A 38 4.72 14.30 1.22
CA TYR A 38 4.24 13.05 1.81
C TYR A 38 3.56 13.27 3.16
N GLY A 39 3.93 14.31 3.91
CA GLY A 39 3.39 14.61 5.24
C GLY A 39 1.93 15.05 5.22
N LYS A 40 1.48 15.67 4.12
CA LYS A 40 0.10 16.15 4.00
C LYS A 40 -0.93 15.04 3.95
N TYR A 41 -0.70 13.99 3.15
CA TYR A 41 -1.70 12.96 2.87
C TYR A 41 -1.20 11.52 3.02
N LEU A 42 -0.08 11.16 2.37
CA LEU A 42 0.31 9.76 2.20
C LEU A 42 0.94 9.13 3.45
N ILE A 43 1.73 9.88 4.23
CA ILE A 43 2.27 9.43 5.53
C ILE A 43 1.11 9.25 6.54
N PRO A 44 0.22 10.25 6.74
CA PRO A 44 -0.97 10.07 7.54
C PRO A 44 -1.78 8.84 7.11
N TRP A 45 -2.05 8.71 5.80
CA TRP A 45 -2.78 7.56 5.27
C TRP A 45 -2.09 6.23 5.61
N CYS A 46 -0.77 6.16 5.48
CA CYS A 46 0.03 4.98 5.82
C CYS A 46 -0.12 4.61 7.31
N LYS A 47 0.04 5.59 8.21
CA LYS A 47 -0.05 5.40 9.67
C LYS A 47 -1.45 4.97 10.12
N GLY A 48 -2.49 5.61 9.57
CA GLY A 48 -3.88 5.27 9.86
C GLY A 48 -4.28 3.87 9.38
N ASN A 49 -3.80 3.49 8.19
CA ASN A 49 -4.19 2.24 7.53
C ASN A 49 -3.28 1.03 7.80
N SER A 50 -2.12 1.22 8.41
CA SER A 50 -1.27 0.11 8.88
C SER A 50 -1.93 -0.59 10.06
N VAL A 51 -2.86 -1.51 9.82
CA VAL A 51 -3.68 -2.19 10.85
C VAL A 51 -3.08 -3.56 11.17
N SER A 52 -3.10 -3.96 12.46
CA SER A 52 -2.57 -5.25 12.89
C SER A 52 -3.55 -6.33 12.44
N VAL A 53 -3.18 -7.07 11.40
CA VAL A 53 -3.92 -8.21 10.88
C VAL A 53 -2.97 -9.41 10.87
N ASP A 54 -3.54 -10.61 11.00
CA ASP A 54 -2.78 -11.85 10.92
C ASP A 54 -1.89 -11.90 9.65
N GLN A 55 -0.60 -12.14 9.86
CA GLN A 55 0.43 -12.12 8.82
C GLN A 55 0.22 -13.25 7.80
N THR A 56 -0.34 -14.39 8.20
CA THR A 56 -0.60 -15.48 7.25
C THR A 56 -1.66 -15.06 6.23
N THR A 57 -2.66 -14.33 6.71
CA THR A 57 -3.71 -13.76 5.89
C THR A 57 -3.20 -12.68 4.93
N LEU A 58 -2.19 -11.88 5.31
CA LEU A 58 -1.69 -10.77 4.47
C LEU A 58 -0.53 -11.15 3.54
N ARG A 59 0.04 -12.35 3.71
CA ARG A 59 1.26 -12.77 3.01
C ARG A 59 1.15 -12.62 1.48
N HIS A 60 0.18 -13.25 0.83
CA HIS A 60 0.09 -13.24 -0.64
C HIS A 60 -0.03 -11.84 -1.27
N PRO A 61 -0.92 -10.95 -0.78
CA PRO A 61 -0.94 -9.56 -1.25
C PRO A 61 0.40 -8.84 -1.06
N ARG A 62 1.04 -8.97 0.11
CA ARG A 62 2.32 -8.32 0.39
C ARG A 62 3.42 -8.85 -0.52
N ASP A 63 3.51 -10.16 -0.68
CA ASP A 63 4.50 -10.83 -1.53
C ASP A 63 4.36 -10.39 -2.99
N LEU A 64 3.13 -10.32 -3.52
CA LEU A 64 2.87 -9.87 -4.89
C LEU A 64 3.28 -8.40 -5.12
N VAL A 65 2.85 -7.49 -4.23
CA VAL A 65 3.16 -6.05 -4.38
C VAL A 65 4.65 -5.80 -4.15
N SER A 66 5.27 -6.49 -3.19
CA SER A 66 6.72 -6.41 -2.96
C SER A 66 7.49 -6.88 -4.20
N MET A 67 7.06 -7.99 -4.82
CA MET A 67 7.70 -8.48 -6.04
C MET A 67 7.60 -7.46 -7.19
N LEU A 68 6.44 -6.82 -7.37
CA LEU A 68 6.28 -5.75 -8.36
C LEU A 68 7.19 -4.55 -8.07
N VAL A 69 7.28 -4.11 -6.81
CA VAL A 69 8.12 -2.98 -6.38
C VAL A 69 9.60 -3.30 -6.51
N GLU A 70 10.06 -4.45 -6.03
CA GLU A 70 11.47 -4.84 -6.02
C GLU A 70 11.99 -5.15 -7.44
N ASN A 71 11.19 -5.76 -8.31
CA ASN A 71 11.56 -5.95 -9.72
C ASN A 71 11.72 -4.60 -10.42
N TYR A 72 10.77 -3.69 -10.18
CA TYR A 72 10.81 -2.35 -10.76
C TYR A 72 12.01 -1.55 -10.24
N ARG A 73 12.23 -1.56 -8.92
CA ARG A 73 13.38 -0.94 -8.24
C ARG A 73 14.72 -1.45 -8.80
N SER A 74 14.85 -2.77 -8.93
CA SER A 74 16.07 -3.40 -9.47
C SER A 74 16.35 -2.97 -10.90
N ASP A 75 15.31 -2.71 -11.69
CA ASP A 75 15.46 -2.23 -13.06
C ASP A 75 15.78 -0.74 -13.14
N ILE A 76 15.18 0.09 -12.29
CA ILE A 76 15.59 1.49 -12.13
C ILE A 76 17.08 1.55 -11.76
N TYR A 77 17.53 0.77 -10.78
CA TYR A 77 18.93 0.70 -10.40
C TYR A 77 19.84 0.36 -11.58
N ARG A 78 19.45 -0.62 -12.42
CA ARG A 78 20.22 -0.98 -13.63
C ARG A 78 20.24 0.14 -14.66
N CYS A 79 19.16 0.89 -14.82
CA CYS A 79 19.11 2.06 -15.71
C CYS A 79 20.02 3.18 -15.21
N ASP A 80 19.94 3.51 -13.91
CA ASP A 80 20.75 4.56 -13.29
C ASP A 80 22.25 4.17 -13.28
N SER A 81 22.58 2.87 -13.17
CA SER A 81 23.95 2.35 -13.22
C SER A 81 24.52 2.24 -14.65
N SER A 82 23.68 2.31 -15.68
CA SER A 82 24.09 2.04 -17.06
C SER A 82 23.20 2.81 -18.06
N PRO A 83 23.66 3.97 -18.57
CA PRO A 83 22.82 4.91 -19.34
C PRO A 83 22.25 4.38 -20.67
N ARG A 84 22.68 3.20 -21.13
CA ARG A 84 22.12 2.53 -22.33
C ARG A 84 20.96 1.57 -22.01
N LYS A 85 20.72 1.25 -20.74
CA LYS A 85 19.63 0.36 -20.34
C LYS A 85 18.32 1.13 -20.28
N ARG A 86 17.27 0.48 -20.77
CA ARG A 86 15.89 0.93 -20.68
C ARG A 86 15.10 -0.12 -19.91
N LEU A 87 13.96 0.31 -19.36
CA LEU A 87 13.05 -0.63 -18.73
C LEU A 87 12.63 -1.74 -19.72
N ASP A 88 12.64 -2.98 -19.26
CA ASP A 88 12.23 -4.15 -20.03
C ASP A 88 11.34 -5.10 -19.20
N HIS A 89 11.09 -6.32 -19.69
CA HIS A 89 10.26 -7.30 -18.97
C HIS A 89 10.71 -7.61 -17.54
N THR A 90 11.99 -7.41 -17.22
CA THR A 90 12.53 -7.69 -15.89
C THR A 90 12.12 -6.66 -14.84
N CYS A 91 11.52 -5.53 -15.22
CA CYS A 91 10.84 -4.61 -14.28
C CYS A 91 9.44 -5.09 -13.85
N GLY A 92 8.95 -6.18 -14.44
CA GLY A 92 7.62 -6.72 -14.19
C GLY A 92 7.63 -8.12 -13.59
N VAL A 93 6.45 -8.72 -13.53
CA VAL A 93 6.19 -10.07 -13.02
C VAL A 93 5.56 -10.89 -14.14
N THR A 94 6.23 -11.96 -14.53
CA THR A 94 5.77 -12.92 -15.55
C THR A 94 4.86 -13.98 -14.93
N PHE A 95 4.22 -14.79 -15.77
CA PHE A 95 3.51 -15.98 -15.32
C PHE A 95 4.40 -16.94 -14.52
N ASP A 96 5.66 -17.10 -14.94
CA ASP A 96 6.62 -17.99 -14.29
C ASP A 96 7.08 -17.48 -12.92
N ASP A 97 7.17 -16.16 -12.75
CA ASP A 97 7.39 -15.55 -11.44
C ASP A 97 6.23 -15.87 -10.47
N LEU A 98 4.98 -15.75 -10.95
CA LEU A 98 3.79 -16.10 -10.15
C LEU A 98 3.77 -17.58 -9.77
N VAL A 99 4.07 -18.48 -10.71
CA VAL A 99 4.13 -19.94 -10.41
C VAL A 99 5.24 -20.27 -9.43
N ARG A 100 6.40 -19.62 -9.53
CA ARG A 100 7.52 -19.82 -8.60
C ARG A 100 7.17 -19.35 -7.19
N MET A 101 6.47 -18.23 -7.05
CA MET A 101 6.14 -17.63 -5.76
C MET A 101 4.92 -18.29 -5.10
N PHE A 102 3.88 -18.60 -5.87
CA PHE A 102 2.57 -19.01 -5.35
C PHE A 102 2.18 -20.46 -5.71
N GLY A 103 3.09 -21.21 -6.34
CA GLY A 103 2.83 -22.57 -6.79
C GLY A 103 1.94 -22.63 -8.03
N LYS A 104 1.51 -23.83 -8.42
CA LYS A 104 0.70 -24.03 -9.63
C LYS A 104 -0.76 -23.58 -9.41
N PRO A 105 -1.42 -23.02 -10.45
CA PRO A 105 -2.81 -22.55 -10.36
C PRO A 105 -3.82 -23.67 -10.15
N LEU A 106 -3.57 -24.82 -10.76
CA LEU A 106 -4.44 -25.99 -10.69
C LEU A 106 -3.76 -27.06 -9.84
N GLY A 107 -4.52 -27.62 -8.89
CA GLY A 107 -4.06 -28.73 -8.07
C GLY A 107 -3.65 -29.93 -8.93
N ARG A 108 -2.76 -30.79 -8.40
CA ARG A 108 -2.53 -32.10 -9.03
C ARG A 108 -3.82 -32.90 -8.90
N GLY A 109 -4.47 -33.12 -10.03
CA GLY A 109 -5.57 -34.05 -10.15
C GLY A 109 -5.22 -35.40 -9.57
N GLY A 110 -6.08 -35.97 -8.73
CA GLY A 110 -6.05 -37.42 -8.49
C GLY A 110 -6.31 -38.19 -9.81
N ARG A 111 -6.46 -39.52 -9.72
CA ARG A 111 -6.67 -40.43 -10.87
C ARG A 111 -7.86 -40.09 -11.82
N ARG A 112 -8.64 -39.02 -11.60
CA ARG A 112 -9.89 -38.72 -12.33
C ARG A 112 -10.15 -37.23 -12.67
N GLY A 113 -9.13 -36.39 -12.88
CA GLY A 113 -9.36 -35.09 -13.53
C GLY A 113 -8.50 -33.94 -13.04
N VAL A 114 -8.54 -32.82 -13.76
CA VAL A 114 -7.85 -31.56 -13.46
C VAL A 114 -8.21 -31.12 -12.03
N GLY A 115 -7.20 -30.84 -11.19
CA GLY A 115 -7.44 -30.37 -9.82
C GLY A 115 -8.10 -28.98 -9.81
N GLY A 116 -8.88 -28.70 -8.77
CA GLY A 116 -9.57 -27.41 -8.62
C GLY A 116 -8.64 -26.21 -8.63
N LEU A 117 -9.18 -25.05 -8.99
CA LEU A 117 -8.47 -23.77 -8.97
C LEU A 117 -8.05 -23.42 -7.54
N SER A 118 -6.78 -23.09 -7.36
CA SER A 118 -6.25 -22.69 -6.06
C SER A 118 -6.88 -21.38 -5.59
N PHE A 119 -7.30 -21.34 -4.33
CA PHE A 119 -7.84 -20.14 -3.71
C PHE A 119 -6.83 -18.98 -3.72
N ASP A 120 -5.54 -19.29 -3.62
CA ASP A 120 -4.48 -18.29 -3.66
C ASP A 120 -4.42 -17.60 -5.02
N TRP A 121 -4.61 -18.36 -6.10
CA TRP A 121 -4.66 -17.81 -7.44
C TRP A 121 -5.90 -16.93 -7.64
N VAL A 122 -7.08 -17.36 -7.19
CA VAL A 122 -8.29 -16.51 -7.22
C VAL A 122 -8.05 -15.18 -6.50
N ARG A 123 -7.32 -15.22 -5.38
CA ARG A 123 -6.97 -14.01 -4.63
C ARG A 123 -5.97 -13.12 -5.37
N LEU A 124 -4.95 -13.71 -5.99
CA LEU A 124 -3.98 -12.97 -6.81
C LEU A 124 -4.67 -12.27 -7.98
N GLU A 125 -5.52 -12.98 -8.71
CA GLU A 125 -6.30 -12.43 -9.83
C GLU A 125 -7.15 -11.24 -9.38
N ARG A 126 -7.78 -11.34 -8.21
CA ARG A 126 -8.58 -10.24 -7.65
C ARG A 126 -7.74 -9.00 -7.35
N ILE A 127 -6.57 -9.20 -6.73
CA ILE A 127 -5.66 -8.09 -6.38
C ILE A 127 -5.15 -7.42 -7.66
N LEU A 128 -4.68 -8.23 -8.62
CA LEU A 128 -4.21 -7.75 -9.92
C LEU A 128 -5.32 -7.04 -10.69
N GLY A 129 -6.53 -7.57 -10.65
CA GLY A 129 -7.69 -6.96 -11.30
C GLY A 129 -8.00 -5.59 -10.73
N GLN A 130 -7.97 -5.43 -9.41
CA GLN A 130 -8.19 -4.13 -8.77
C GLN A 130 -7.08 -3.13 -9.13
N MET A 131 -5.83 -3.54 -9.05
CA MET A 131 -4.68 -2.70 -9.44
C MET A 131 -4.78 -2.29 -10.92
N LEU A 132 -5.23 -3.19 -11.80
CA LEU A 132 -5.42 -2.89 -13.22
C LEU A 132 -6.56 -1.89 -13.43
N VAL A 133 -7.68 -2.08 -12.73
CA VAL A 133 -8.86 -1.20 -12.82
C VAL A 133 -8.53 0.22 -12.35
N PHE A 134 -7.74 0.37 -11.29
CA PHE A 134 -7.24 1.66 -10.82
C PHE A 134 -6.09 2.22 -11.66
N GLY A 135 -5.50 1.41 -12.55
CA GLY A 135 -4.41 1.80 -13.44
C GLY A 135 -3.02 1.75 -12.79
N ASP A 136 -2.88 1.13 -11.62
CA ASP A 136 -1.62 0.94 -10.89
C ASP A 136 -0.67 -0.02 -11.59
N ILE A 137 -1.21 -0.98 -12.32
CA ILE A 137 -0.45 -1.89 -13.16
C ILE A 137 -0.88 -1.81 -14.61
N ALA A 138 -0.01 -2.27 -15.49
CA ALA A 138 -0.31 -2.52 -16.89
C ALA A 138 0.20 -3.91 -17.30
N ILE A 139 -0.50 -4.53 -18.25
CA ILE A 139 -0.19 -5.84 -18.82
C ILE A 139 0.57 -5.62 -20.12
N PHE A 140 1.66 -6.34 -20.29
CA PHE A 140 2.52 -6.30 -21.46
C PHE A 140 2.51 -7.65 -22.16
N SER A 141 2.41 -7.63 -23.49
CA SER A 141 2.45 -8.84 -24.31
C SER A 141 3.87 -9.33 -24.59
N ASN A 142 4.86 -8.44 -24.46
CA ASN A 142 6.29 -8.72 -24.52
C ASN A 142 7.06 -7.65 -23.72
N SER A 143 8.39 -7.57 -23.85
CA SER A 143 9.24 -6.63 -23.12
C SER A 143 8.74 -5.18 -23.01
N ASN A 144 8.16 -4.60 -24.06
CA ASN A 144 7.72 -3.20 -24.02
C ASN A 144 6.43 -2.89 -24.78
N THR A 145 5.72 -3.91 -25.30
CA THR A 145 4.44 -3.73 -25.98
C THR A 145 3.28 -3.95 -25.02
N LEU A 146 2.47 -2.91 -24.81
CA LEU A 146 1.24 -2.98 -24.03
C LEU A 146 0.31 -4.08 -24.58
N HIS A 147 -0.37 -4.81 -23.70
CA HIS A 147 -1.28 -5.87 -24.12
C HIS A 147 -2.48 -5.27 -24.87
N PRO A 148 -2.75 -5.69 -26.12
CA PRO A 148 -3.74 -5.03 -26.99
C PRO A 148 -5.17 -5.13 -26.45
N ARG A 149 -5.46 -6.14 -25.61
CA ARG A 149 -6.76 -6.35 -24.99
C ARG A 149 -6.82 -5.91 -23.52
N GLN A 150 -5.85 -5.13 -23.03
CA GLN A 150 -5.83 -4.71 -21.62
C GLN A 150 -7.13 -4.03 -21.19
N ASN A 151 -7.66 -3.12 -22.01
CA ASN A 151 -8.91 -2.42 -21.70
C ASN A 151 -10.10 -3.39 -21.62
N ASN A 152 -10.15 -4.37 -22.52
CA ASN A 152 -11.20 -5.40 -22.49
C ASN A 152 -11.08 -6.29 -21.25
N ILE A 153 -9.85 -6.59 -20.79
CA ILE A 153 -9.62 -7.33 -19.54
C ILE A 153 -10.09 -6.50 -18.34
N ALA A 154 -9.71 -5.22 -18.26
CA ALA A 154 -10.14 -4.33 -17.19
C ALA A 154 -11.67 -4.21 -17.14
N GLU A 155 -12.33 -4.10 -18.29
CA GLU A 155 -13.79 -4.01 -18.37
C GLU A 155 -14.49 -5.32 -17.99
N ALA A 156 -13.95 -6.47 -18.41
CA ALA A 156 -14.44 -7.78 -17.99
C ALA A 156 -14.38 -7.94 -16.47
N ILE A 157 -13.29 -7.47 -15.83
CA ILE A 157 -13.13 -7.52 -14.38
C ILE A 157 -14.13 -6.60 -13.67
N ARG A 158 -14.35 -5.37 -14.17
CA ARG A 158 -15.35 -4.44 -13.61
C ARG A 158 -16.76 -5.01 -13.70
N THR A 159 -17.12 -5.55 -14.86
CA THR A 159 -18.47 -6.05 -15.13
C THR A 159 -18.80 -7.34 -14.39
N ARG A 160 -17.81 -8.23 -14.18
CA ARG A 160 -18.03 -9.50 -13.49
C ARG A 160 -18.54 -9.32 -12.07
N GLY A 161 -18.03 -8.32 -11.34
CA GLY A 161 -18.43 -8.01 -9.95
C GLY A 161 -18.25 -9.16 -8.93
N SER A 162 -17.71 -10.31 -9.36
CA SER A 162 -17.62 -11.56 -8.62
C SER A 162 -16.26 -12.23 -8.87
N LEU A 163 -15.89 -13.16 -7.98
CA LEU A 163 -14.61 -13.85 -8.04
C LEU A 163 -14.57 -14.86 -9.19
N ALA A 164 -13.36 -15.08 -9.74
CA ALA A 164 -13.16 -16.14 -10.72
C ALA A 164 -13.45 -17.52 -10.08
N ASN A 165 -14.33 -18.29 -10.72
CA ASN A 165 -14.74 -19.62 -10.29
C ASN A 165 -14.05 -20.73 -11.10
N SER A 166 -13.42 -20.38 -12.22
CA SER A 166 -12.75 -21.31 -13.12
C SER A 166 -11.45 -20.70 -13.66
N TRP A 167 -10.55 -21.53 -14.18
CA TRP A 167 -9.30 -21.06 -14.78
C TRP A 167 -9.53 -20.14 -15.97
N ASP A 168 -10.61 -20.36 -16.73
CA ASP A 168 -10.93 -19.52 -17.89
C ASP A 168 -11.47 -18.14 -17.50
N GLU A 169 -11.93 -17.97 -16.26
CA GLU A 169 -12.30 -16.66 -15.70
C GLU A 169 -11.10 -15.86 -15.17
N MET A 170 -9.89 -16.43 -15.15
CA MET A 170 -8.70 -15.75 -14.63
C MET A 170 -8.06 -14.84 -15.69
N ASP A 171 -8.71 -13.70 -16.01
CA ASP A 171 -8.39 -12.86 -17.18
C ASP A 171 -6.91 -12.47 -17.30
N ILE A 172 -6.31 -11.96 -16.21
CA ILE A 172 -4.92 -11.50 -16.18
C ILE A 172 -3.97 -12.69 -16.22
N CYS A 173 -4.17 -13.68 -15.33
CA CYS A 173 -3.30 -14.85 -15.29
C CYS A 173 -3.31 -15.63 -16.62
N ARG A 174 -4.46 -15.74 -17.28
CA ARG A 174 -4.60 -16.37 -18.62
C ARG A 174 -3.94 -15.55 -19.71
N ALA A 175 -4.02 -14.22 -19.63
CA ALA A 175 -3.31 -13.35 -20.57
C ALA A 175 -1.79 -13.53 -20.46
N LEU A 176 -1.26 -13.64 -19.23
CA LEU A 176 0.15 -13.90 -18.98
C LEU A 176 0.57 -15.31 -19.43
N GLU A 177 -0.21 -16.34 -19.11
CA GLU A 177 0.06 -17.72 -19.53
C GLU A 177 0.17 -17.84 -21.06
N LYS A 178 -0.77 -17.26 -21.80
CA LYS A 178 -0.79 -17.25 -23.27
C LYS A 178 0.38 -16.49 -23.90
N ARG A 179 1.08 -15.66 -23.11
CA ARG A 179 2.22 -14.83 -23.53
C ARG A 179 3.52 -15.21 -22.83
N ARG A 180 3.56 -16.40 -22.24
CA ARG A 180 4.75 -16.92 -21.55
C ARG A 180 5.98 -16.92 -22.45
N ASP A 181 5.85 -17.43 -23.68
CA ASP A 181 6.95 -17.54 -24.64
C ASP A 181 7.43 -16.18 -25.18
N THR A 182 6.63 -15.12 -25.01
CA THR A 182 6.96 -13.77 -25.47
C THR A 182 7.37 -12.84 -24.34
N LEU A 183 7.62 -13.37 -23.13
CA LEU A 183 7.95 -12.58 -21.93
C LEU A 183 6.82 -11.61 -21.53
N GLY A 184 5.58 -12.06 -21.67
CA GLY A 184 4.40 -11.34 -21.17
C GLY A 184 4.48 -11.17 -19.65
N HIS A 185 4.23 -9.95 -19.19
CA HIS A 185 4.38 -9.59 -17.78
C HIS A 185 3.40 -8.49 -17.37
N ILE A 186 3.19 -8.36 -16.08
CA ILE A 186 2.56 -7.17 -15.46
C ILE A 186 3.64 -6.28 -14.86
N ARG A 187 3.50 -4.96 -14.92
CA ARG A 187 4.41 -4.03 -14.24
C ARG A 187 3.65 -2.85 -13.65
N LEU A 188 4.24 -2.22 -12.65
CA LEU A 188 3.73 -0.96 -12.10
C LEU A 188 3.67 0.11 -13.19
N SER A 189 2.61 0.92 -13.14
CA SER A 189 2.31 1.92 -14.14
C SER A 189 3.14 3.18 -13.91
N ARG A 190 3.99 3.52 -14.88
CA ARG A 190 4.72 4.79 -14.92
C ARG A 190 3.80 6.00 -14.86
N LYS A 191 2.66 5.91 -15.56
CA LYS A 191 1.65 6.97 -15.62
C LYS A 191 0.98 7.23 -14.28
N LYS A 192 1.09 6.31 -13.33
CA LYS A 192 0.61 6.50 -11.96
C LYS A 192 1.67 7.07 -11.03
N GLY A 193 2.92 7.29 -11.43
CA GLY A 193 3.93 7.83 -10.51
C GLY A 193 4.52 6.78 -9.55
N TRP A 194 4.34 5.47 -9.81
CA TRP A 194 5.00 4.42 -9.02
C TRP A 194 6.54 4.50 -9.08
N GLU A 195 7.10 4.94 -10.21
CA GLU A 195 8.55 5.19 -10.33
C GLU A 195 9.01 6.29 -9.38
N LEU A 196 8.24 7.38 -9.26
CA LEU A 196 8.51 8.48 -8.32
C LEU A 196 8.51 7.97 -6.88
N TYR A 197 7.46 7.25 -6.46
CA TYR A 197 7.42 6.63 -5.12
C TYR A 197 8.62 5.72 -4.84
N ILE A 198 9.01 4.86 -5.78
CA ILE A 198 10.15 3.94 -5.60
C ILE A 198 11.45 4.74 -5.42
N ARG A 199 11.64 5.81 -6.19
CA ARG A 199 12.80 6.69 -6.07
C ARG A 199 12.79 7.46 -4.74
N ASP A 200 11.63 7.91 -4.27
CA ASP A 200 11.51 8.60 -2.98
C ASP A 200 11.68 7.68 -1.79
N HIS A 201 11.31 6.41 -1.93
CA HIS A 201 11.39 5.43 -0.86
C HIS A 201 12.80 4.85 -0.72
N TYR A 202 13.47 4.56 -1.84
CA TYR A 202 14.73 3.83 -1.87
C TYR A 202 15.93 4.61 -2.45
N GLY A 203 15.69 5.70 -3.17
CA GLY A 203 16.73 6.52 -3.79
C GLY A 203 17.28 7.60 -2.86
N ALA A 204 18.30 8.32 -3.34
CA ALA A 204 18.94 9.38 -2.57
C ALA A 204 17.99 10.59 -2.36
N PRO A 205 17.85 11.13 -1.14
CA PRO A 205 17.12 12.38 -0.93
C PRO A 205 17.93 13.60 -1.44
N SER A 206 17.24 14.73 -1.62
CA SER A 206 17.87 16.00 -2.00
C SER A 206 18.87 16.52 -0.95
N GLY A 207 19.81 17.35 -1.41
CA GLY A 207 20.82 18.00 -0.56
C GLY A 207 21.91 17.07 -0.03
N ILE A 208 22.27 16.02 -0.77
CA ILE A 208 23.48 15.21 -0.53
C ILE A 208 24.49 15.48 -1.63
N ASP A 209 25.67 15.98 -1.25
CA ASP A 209 26.75 16.31 -2.19
C ASP A 209 27.17 15.09 -3.02
N GLY A 210 27.24 15.28 -4.34
CA GLY A 210 27.65 14.25 -5.29
C GLY A 210 26.57 13.22 -5.64
N LEU A 211 25.36 13.31 -5.08
CA LEU A 211 24.24 12.44 -5.42
C LEU A 211 23.12 13.19 -6.15
N ILE A 212 22.55 12.53 -7.15
CA ILE A 212 21.36 13.03 -7.85
C ILE A 212 20.12 12.61 -7.04
N PRO A 213 19.20 13.52 -6.69
CA PRO A 213 17.96 13.18 -6.00
C PRO A 213 17.17 12.08 -6.74
N GLY A 214 16.67 11.10 -5.99
CA GLY A 214 15.93 9.94 -6.50
C GLY A 214 16.79 8.90 -7.24
N ASN A 215 18.11 9.08 -7.32
CA ASN A 215 19.00 8.11 -7.94
C ASN A 215 19.17 6.87 -7.05
N MET A 216 19.14 5.69 -7.67
CA MET A 216 19.19 4.40 -6.98
C MET A 216 20.61 3.91 -6.65
N VAL A 217 21.65 4.49 -7.27
CA VAL A 217 23.06 4.07 -7.13
C VAL A 217 23.74 4.79 -5.97
N GLY A 218 23.25 5.97 -5.60
CA GLY A 218 23.74 6.73 -4.46
C GLY A 218 23.17 6.21 -3.15
N LEU A 219 24.00 5.60 -2.31
CA LEU A 219 23.60 5.30 -0.94
C LEU A 219 23.50 6.62 -0.16
N ALA A 220 22.32 6.89 0.40
CA ALA A 220 22.17 7.99 1.34
C ALA A 220 23.13 7.77 2.53
N PRO A 221 23.84 8.81 3.00
CA PRO A 221 24.67 8.74 4.21
C PRO A 221 23.87 8.24 5.40
N ALA A 222 24.52 7.52 6.31
CA ALA A 222 23.91 7.07 7.55
C ALA A 222 23.30 8.27 8.31
N GLY A 223 22.01 8.18 8.65
CA GLY A 223 21.28 9.22 9.40
C GLY A 223 20.41 10.17 8.56
N ARG A 224 20.45 10.12 7.22
CA ARG A 224 19.45 10.80 6.37
C ARG A 224 18.30 9.85 6.06
N SER A 225 17.08 10.22 6.44
CA SER A 225 15.86 9.50 6.05
C SER A 225 15.58 9.70 4.56
N SER A 226 15.06 8.67 3.89
CA SER A 226 14.51 8.83 2.54
C SER A 226 13.33 9.80 2.55
N THR A 227 13.01 10.37 1.39
CA THR A 227 11.90 11.33 1.22
C THR A 227 10.55 10.69 1.60
N MET A 228 10.39 9.39 1.31
CA MET A 228 9.30 8.58 1.85
C MET A 228 9.84 7.43 2.72
N PRO A 229 9.88 7.58 4.06
CA PRO A 229 10.51 6.58 4.92
C PRO A 229 9.66 5.32 5.15
N TYR A 230 8.36 5.38 4.86
CA TYR A 230 7.44 4.28 5.17
C TYR A 230 7.16 3.37 3.96
N PRO A 231 7.01 2.05 4.17
CA PRO A 231 6.69 1.10 3.11
C PRO A 231 5.20 1.19 2.70
N LEU A 232 4.82 2.31 2.10
CA LEU A 232 3.44 2.63 1.66
C LEU A 232 2.84 1.52 0.79
N HIS A 233 3.64 0.91 -0.09
CA HIS A 233 3.20 -0.19 -0.95
C HIS A 233 2.72 -1.42 -0.16
N LEU A 234 3.29 -1.69 1.03
CA LEU A 234 2.83 -2.77 1.89
C LEU A 234 1.50 -2.41 2.55
N VAL A 235 1.35 -1.19 3.06
CA VAL A 235 0.07 -0.72 3.63
C VAL A 235 -1.04 -0.66 2.56
N TYR A 236 -0.68 -0.32 1.33
CA TYR A 236 -1.57 -0.41 0.17
C TYR A 236 -2.02 -1.85 -0.09
N ALA A 237 -1.08 -2.80 -0.15
CA ALA A 237 -1.38 -4.22 -0.30
C ALA A 237 -2.29 -4.76 0.81
N GLU A 238 -2.02 -4.37 2.06
CA GLU A 238 -2.84 -4.74 3.21
C GLU A 238 -4.25 -4.16 3.12
N THR A 239 -4.38 -2.90 2.73
CA THR A 239 -5.68 -2.24 2.59
C THR A 239 -6.51 -2.84 1.46
N MET A 240 -5.87 -3.20 0.33
CA MET A 240 -6.50 -3.97 -0.73
C MET A 240 -6.98 -5.34 -0.21
N ALA A 241 -6.12 -6.06 0.50
CA ALA A 241 -6.48 -7.35 1.07
C ALA A 241 -7.68 -7.26 2.02
N ARG A 242 -7.74 -6.24 2.89
CA ARG A 242 -8.85 -5.98 3.81
C ARG A 242 -10.14 -5.61 3.08
N ALA A 243 -10.06 -4.79 2.03
CA ALA A 243 -11.21 -4.46 1.18
C ALA A 243 -11.76 -5.68 0.44
N MET A 244 -10.93 -6.71 0.28
CA MET A 244 -11.24 -7.94 -0.41
C MET A 244 -11.55 -9.12 0.51
N SER A 245 -11.65 -8.95 1.83
CA SER A 245 -12.02 -10.07 2.71
C SER A 245 -13.40 -10.63 2.32
N ARG A 246 -13.56 -11.96 2.38
CA ARG A 246 -14.84 -12.61 2.13
C ARG A 246 -15.78 -12.42 3.34
N ASP A 247 -17.07 -12.56 3.07
CA ASP A 247 -18.14 -12.74 4.08
C ASP A 247 -18.51 -11.51 4.94
N GLY A 248 -18.24 -10.29 4.46
CA GLY A 248 -18.64 -9.05 5.16
C GLY A 248 -17.87 -8.75 6.45
N ASN A 249 -17.07 -9.71 6.93
CA ASN A 249 -16.15 -9.57 8.05
C ASN A 249 -14.85 -8.95 7.57
N VAL A 250 -14.83 -7.62 7.55
CA VAL A 250 -13.64 -6.83 7.26
C VAL A 250 -12.54 -7.14 8.28
N TRP A 251 -11.40 -7.64 7.80
CA TRP A 251 -10.24 -7.85 8.65
C TRP A 251 -9.74 -6.52 9.23
N GLY A 252 -9.38 -6.50 10.50
CA GLY A 252 -8.89 -5.29 11.14
C GLY A 252 -9.98 -4.24 11.44
N LYS A 253 -11.28 -4.61 11.37
CA LYS A 253 -12.39 -3.68 11.60
C LYS A 253 -12.30 -2.98 12.95
N ASN A 254 -12.15 -3.75 14.04
CA ASN A 254 -12.13 -3.19 15.40
C ASN A 254 -10.93 -2.27 15.60
N GLN A 255 -9.75 -2.64 15.09
CA GLN A 255 -8.55 -1.83 15.14
C GLN A 255 -8.71 -0.51 14.34
N SER A 256 -9.45 -0.54 13.23
CA SER A 256 -9.76 0.68 12.45
C SER A 256 -10.73 1.60 13.20
N LEU A 257 -11.72 1.02 13.89
CA LEU A 257 -12.66 1.77 14.74
C LEU A 257 -11.96 2.42 15.94
N ILE A 258 -11.15 1.63 16.67
CA ILE A 258 -10.36 2.11 17.82
C ILE A 258 -9.52 3.32 17.45
N ARG A 259 -8.84 3.30 16.30
CA ARG A 259 -8.04 4.43 15.83
C ARG A 259 -8.86 5.65 15.50
N SER A 260 -10.01 5.44 14.87
CA SER A 260 -10.92 6.53 14.55
C SER A 260 -11.42 7.18 15.84
N GLU A 261 -11.83 6.37 16.83
CA GLU A 261 -12.32 6.84 18.13
C GLU A 261 -11.23 7.52 18.97
N ILE A 262 -10.01 6.98 19.00
CA ILE A 262 -8.86 7.64 19.66
C ILE A 262 -8.58 8.99 18.98
N SER A 263 -8.51 9.02 17.65
CA SER A 263 -8.21 10.24 16.91
C SER A 263 -9.32 11.28 17.09
N ASP A 264 -10.58 10.85 17.05
CA ASP A 264 -11.74 11.71 17.29
C ASP A 264 -11.69 12.32 18.70
N ALA A 265 -11.44 11.51 19.73
CA ALA A 265 -11.32 11.98 21.11
C ALA A 265 -10.16 12.98 21.29
N VAL A 266 -9.06 12.80 20.57
CA VAL A 266 -7.92 13.74 20.63
C VAL A 266 -8.20 15.03 19.87
N ILE A 267 -8.78 14.96 18.67
CA ILE A 267 -9.15 16.13 17.86
C ILE A 267 -10.15 17.01 18.63
N ASP A 268 -11.15 16.40 19.25
CA ASP A 268 -12.21 17.11 19.97
C ASP A 268 -11.76 17.55 21.38
N GLY A 269 -10.60 17.05 21.84
CA GLY A 269 -9.98 17.35 23.12
C GLY A 269 -8.82 18.35 23.02
N ASN A 270 -7.63 17.93 23.49
CA ASN A 270 -6.45 18.79 23.57
C ASN A 270 -5.55 18.76 22.32
N GLY A 271 -5.95 18.02 21.28
CA GLY A 271 -5.25 17.92 20.00
C GLY A 271 -3.97 17.09 19.97
N SER A 272 -3.55 16.46 21.08
CA SER A 272 -2.27 15.71 21.10
C SER A 272 -2.24 14.43 21.95
N SER A 273 -3.14 14.28 22.92
CA SER A 273 -3.08 13.17 23.88
C SER A 273 -4.44 12.81 24.45
N LEU A 274 -4.52 11.59 24.98
CA LEU A 274 -5.70 11.01 25.62
C LEU A 274 -5.31 10.49 27.03
N PRO A 275 -6.15 10.62 28.07
CA PRO A 275 -5.93 9.92 29.33
C PRO A 275 -5.72 8.41 29.13
N LEU A 276 -4.85 7.80 29.93
CA LEU A 276 -4.57 6.36 29.82
C LEU A 276 -5.83 5.50 29.98
N ASP A 277 -6.70 5.86 30.92
CA ASP A 277 -7.94 5.14 31.17
C ASP A 277 -8.85 5.17 29.95
N ASP A 278 -9.00 6.32 29.30
CA ASP A 278 -9.79 6.45 28.07
C ASP A 278 -9.21 5.61 26.93
N PHE A 279 -7.88 5.50 26.83
CA PHE A 279 -7.23 4.65 25.84
C PHE A 279 -7.64 3.17 26.00
N TYR A 280 -7.65 2.66 27.24
CA TYR A 280 -8.09 1.28 27.53
C TYR A 280 -9.61 1.12 27.39
N ILE A 281 -10.40 2.12 27.79
CA ILE A 281 -11.86 2.12 27.66
C ILE A 281 -12.25 2.01 26.18
N ILE A 282 -11.62 2.78 25.28
CA ILE A 282 -11.88 2.70 23.83
C ILE A 282 -11.58 1.29 23.30
N HIS A 283 -10.45 0.69 23.68
CA HIS A 283 -10.13 -0.70 23.29
C HIS A 283 -11.17 -1.68 23.81
N SER A 284 -11.64 -1.51 25.04
CA SER A 284 -12.65 -2.37 25.67
C SER A 284 -14.01 -2.25 24.99
N ARG A 285 -14.46 -1.04 24.67
CA ARG A 285 -15.72 -0.79 23.95
C ARG A 285 -15.74 -1.44 22.57
N ASN A 286 -14.58 -1.56 21.93
CA ASN A 286 -14.42 -2.18 20.63
C ASN A 286 -14.01 -3.67 20.71
N GLY A 287 -14.15 -4.31 21.88
CA GLY A 287 -13.93 -5.75 22.06
C GLY A 287 -12.47 -6.19 21.89
N ALA A 288 -11.49 -5.28 22.09
CA ALA A 288 -10.08 -5.53 21.85
C ALA A 288 -9.19 -5.10 23.04
N SER A 289 -9.66 -5.24 24.28
CA SER A 289 -8.89 -4.88 25.49
C SER A 289 -7.51 -5.56 25.53
N HIS A 290 -7.44 -6.83 25.09
CA HIS A 290 -6.21 -7.61 25.02
C HIS A 290 -5.17 -7.05 24.02
N MET A 291 -5.55 -6.13 23.14
CA MET A 291 -4.67 -5.52 22.15
C MET A 291 -4.09 -4.17 22.60
N ALA A 292 -4.56 -3.59 23.71
CA ALA A 292 -4.19 -2.23 24.10
C ALA A 292 -2.67 -2.07 24.32
N ASP A 293 -2.06 -2.99 25.09
CA ASP A 293 -0.61 -2.97 25.35
C ASP A 293 0.20 -3.22 24.08
N HIS A 294 -0.26 -4.13 23.23
CA HIS A 294 0.34 -4.38 21.93
C HIS A 294 0.27 -3.12 21.04
N THR A 295 -0.83 -2.37 21.05
CA THR A 295 -0.97 -1.11 20.31
C THR A 295 0.06 -0.07 20.76
N LEU A 296 0.32 0.04 22.07
CA LEU A 296 1.35 0.96 22.60
C LEU A 296 2.74 0.65 22.05
N GLN A 297 3.08 -0.63 21.96
CA GLN A 297 4.43 -1.09 21.62
C GLN A 297 4.65 -1.33 20.12
N ARG A 298 3.59 -1.41 19.30
CA ARG A 298 3.68 -1.84 17.90
C ARG A 298 4.67 -1.01 17.07
N SER A 299 4.73 0.30 17.31
CA SER A 299 5.65 1.20 16.60
C SER A 299 7.14 0.89 16.77
N ILE A 300 7.50 0.04 17.74
CA ILE A 300 8.87 -0.45 17.93
C ILE A 300 9.25 -1.44 16.82
N GLY A 301 8.33 -2.30 16.38
CA GLY A 301 8.58 -3.34 15.38
C GLY A 301 8.01 -3.07 13.99
N ASP A 302 7.09 -2.11 13.88
CA ASP A 302 6.41 -1.75 12.63
C ASP A 302 6.49 -0.24 12.40
N LEU A 303 7.43 0.16 11.53
CA LEU A 303 7.69 1.56 11.19
C LEU A 303 6.45 2.26 10.63
N ALA A 304 5.59 1.55 9.88
CA ALA A 304 4.39 2.11 9.29
C ALA A 304 3.24 2.26 10.30
N SER A 305 3.37 1.75 11.52
CA SER A 305 2.34 1.91 12.55
C SER A 305 2.44 3.26 13.27
N ALA A 306 1.28 3.78 13.70
CA ALA A 306 1.20 4.97 14.53
C ALA A 306 1.93 4.78 15.86
N ARG A 307 2.67 5.80 16.28
CA ARG A 307 3.36 5.83 17.57
C ARG A 307 2.44 6.28 18.70
N TYR A 308 2.50 5.58 19.83
CA TYR A 308 1.84 5.96 21.06
C TYR A 308 2.90 6.09 22.15
N GLN A 309 2.92 7.21 22.87
CA GLN A 309 3.90 7.43 23.93
C GLN A 309 3.19 7.61 25.26
N LEU A 310 3.53 6.75 26.23
CA LEU A 310 3.01 6.86 27.57
C LEU A 310 3.82 7.91 28.34
N GLU A 311 3.14 8.92 28.87
CA GLU A 311 3.75 9.97 29.68
C GLU A 311 3.01 10.12 31.01
N GLU A 312 3.77 10.30 32.08
CA GLU A 312 3.22 10.65 33.39
C GLU A 312 2.81 12.12 33.38
N VAL A 313 1.64 12.42 33.98
CA VAL A 313 1.19 13.79 34.17
C VAL A 313 1.99 14.40 35.33
N PRO A 314 2.81 15.44 35.10
CA PRO A 314 3.64 16.03 36.14
C PRO A 314 2.81 16.51 37.33
N ASN A 315 3.24 16.18 38.54
CA ASN A 315 2.62 16.61 39.81
C ASN A 315 1.16 16.14 40.00
N SER A 316 0.73 15.10 39.27
CA SER A 316 -0.60 14.49 39.46
C SER A 316 -0.72 13.79 40.83
N ASN A 317 -1.84 14.02 41.54
CA ASN A 317 -2.18 13.30 42.77
C ASN A 317 -3.68 12.96 42.80
N PRO A 318 -4.08 11.68 42.67
CA PRO A 318 -3.22 10.51 42.50
C PRO A 318 -2.41 10.56 41.18
N ARG A 319 -1.32 9.78 41.13
CA ARG A 319 -0.46 9.69 39.95
C ARG A 319 -1.29 9.27 38.73
N SER A 320 -1.16 9.98 37.62
CA SER A 320 -1.90 9.74 36.39
C SER A 320 -1.02 9.77 35.15
N TRP A 321 -1.53 9.19 34.06
CA TRP A 321 -0.81 9.03 32.80
C TRP A 321 -1.67 9.44 31.61
N VAL A 322 -1.00 9.91 30.57
CA VAL A 322 -1.59 10.21 29.26
C VAL A 322 -0.85 9.42 28.17
N VAL A 323 -1.57 9.13 27.10
CA VAL A 323 -1.02 8.56 25.88
C VAL A 323 -0.95 9.68 24.84
N LYS A 324 0.26 10.13 24.52
CA LYS A 324 0.49 11.01 23.37
C LYS A 324 0.31 10.22 22.08
N ILE A 325 -0.49 10.78 21.18
CA ILE A 325 -0.87 10.15 19.92
C ILE A 325 0.00 10.69 18.80
N ASP A 326 0.36 9.82 17.86
CA ASP A 326 1.05 10.19 16.63
C ASP A 326 0.32 11.32 15.89
N PRO A 327 0.95 12.48 15.63
CA PRO A 327 0.34 13.55 14.85
C PRO A 327 -0.12 13.08 13.47
N ASP A 328 0.58 12.14 12.85
CA ASP A 328 0.19 11.58 11.54
C ASP A 328 -1.12 10.78 11.63
N LEU A 329 -1.41 10.15 12.77
CA LEU A 329 -2.68 9.46 12.99
C LEU A 329 -3.84 10.45 13.17
N ILE A 330 -3.60 11.55 13.87
CA ILE A 330 -4.57 12.64 14.02
C ILE A 330 -4.86 13.23 12.64
N ARG A 331 -3.80 13.56 11.88
CA ARG A 331 -3.90 14.11 10.52
C ARG A 331 -4.66 13.18 9.56
N TRP A 332 -4.47 11.87 9.69
CA TRP A 332 -5.22 10.88 8.92
C TRP A 332 -6.73 11.02 9.15
N ARG A 333 -7.14 11.22 10.39
CA ARG A 333 -8.56 11.37 10.74
C ARG A 333 -9.11 12.73 10.31
N GLU A 334 -8.34 13.80 10.43
CA GLU A 334 -8.69 15.14 9.93
C GLU A 334 -8.94 15.12 8.42
N ASN A 335 -7.98 14.61 7.63
CA ASN A 335 -8.11 14.51 6.18
C ASN A 335 -9.39 13.75 5.80
N ARG A 336 -9.72 12.68 6.53
CA ARG A 336 -10.95 11.91 6.29
C ARG A 336 -12.22 12.70 6.65
N ARG A 337 -12.25 13.41 7.79
CA ARG A 337 -13.38 14.27 8.19
C ARG A 337 -13.61 15.40 7.17
N GLU A 338 -12.54 16.02 6.66
CA GLU A 338 -12.62 17.04 5.60
C GLU A 338 -13.28 16.47 4.33
N ARG A 339 -12.85 15.28 3.91
CA ARG A 339 -13.39 14.59 2.74
C ARG A 339 -14.85 14.14 2.90
N ASP A 340 -15.22 13.68 4.08
CA ASP A 340 -16.62 13.32 4.37
C ASP A 340 -17.51 14.57 4.22
N ARG A 341 -17.06 15.75 4.72
CA ARG A 341 -17.78 17.03 4.54
C ARG A 341 -17.87 17.48 3.08
N GLU A 342 -16.80 17.35 2.31
CA GLU A 342 -16.79 17.72 0.89
C GLU A 342 -17.78 16.87 0.07
N ARG A 343 -17.96 15.60 0.45
CA ARG A 343 -18.91 14.69 -0.21
C ARG A 343 -20.34 14.97 0.18
N ASP A 344 -20.59 15.28 1.45
CA ASP A 344 -21.93 15.63 1.93
C ASP A 344 -22.42 16.98 1.36
N ALA A 345 -21.51 17.82 0.86
CA ALA A 345 -21.81 19.10 0.23
C ALA A 345 -22.11 19.01 -1.29
N GLN A 346 -21.92 17.84 -1.92
CA GLN A 346 -22.20 17.56 -3.34
C GLN A 346 -23.52 16.81 -3.50
#